data_AF-A0A5E4PZ12-F1
#
_entry.id   AF-A0A5E4PZ12-F1
#
_cell.length_a   1.000
_cell.length_b   1.000
_cell.length_c   1.000
_cell.angle_alpha   90.00
_cell.angle_beta   90.00
_cell.angle_gamma   90.00
#
_symmetry.space_group_name_H-M   'P 1'
#
loop_
_entity.id
_entity.type
_entity.pdbx_description
1 polymer ?
#
loop_
_entity_poly.entity_id
_entity_poly.type
_entity_poly.pdbx_seq_one_letter_code
_entity_poly.pdbx_strand_id
1 'polypeptide(L)'
;MSVATLDERVYEELQALEAIFAPDLTINREDGIPKTIKMNIVPYTGDNIDEQYVRLTLEIKLCPDYPEKSPQVTMKNPRGLDDRIISRIHRDIKGKLNANIGHLIVYELIEMVRECLTQSNLPQGQCVICLHGFKNGDIFTKTQCFHYFHNYCLGKHLISGKKYYEEELDKLPSWQRQTCPVCRSTVQFKVDDLKTAPPPLESQSRLRVVLRT
;
A
#
# COMPACT_ATOMS: atom_id res chain seq x y z
N MET A 1 15.18 -35.22 -23.57
CA MET A 1 14.90 -33.94 -22.91
C MET A 1 14.05 -34.26 -21.69
N SER A 2 14.62 -34.22 -20.49
CA SER A 2 13.93 -34.56 -19.25
C SER A 2 12.95 -33.44 -18.90
N VAL A 3 11.66 -33.75 -18.85
CA VAL A 3 10.67 -32.88 -18.24
C VAL A 3 11.09 -32.74 -16.77
N ALA A 4 11.45 -31.53 -16.35
CA ALA A 4 11.73 -31.27 -14.95
C ALA A 4 10.43 -31.54 -14.18
N THR A 5 10.40 -32.66 -13.45
CA THR A 5 9.29 -33.01 -12.58
C THR A 5 9.28 -31.98 -11.46
N LEU A 6 8.21 -31.19 -11.40
CA LEU A 6 7.98 -30.24 -10.31
C LEU A 6 7.96 -31.02 -8.99
N ASP A 7 8.71 -30.54 -8.00
CA ASP A 7 8.70 -31.11 -6.65
C ASP A 7 7.25 -31.09 -6.11
N GLU A 8 6.75 -32.26 -5.69
CA GLU A 8 5.38 -32.44 -5.18
C GLU A 8 5.11 -31.51 -3.99
N ARG A 9 6.12 -31.27 -3.13
CA ARG A 9 6.03 -30.35 -1.99
C ARG A 9 5.72 -28.92 -2.44
N VAL A 10 6.36 -28.49 -3.53
CA VAL A 10 6.15 -27.14 -4.10
C VAL A 10 4.75 -27.06 -4.71
N TYR A 11 4.29 -28.11 -5.39
CA TYR A 11 2.95 -28.12 -5.95
C TYR A 11 1.86 -27.98 -4.88
N GLU A 12 1.97 -28.75 -3.79
CA GLU A 12 1.06 -28.66 -2.64
C GLU A 12 1.09 -27.27 -1.97
N GLU A 13 2.27 -26.67 -1.78
CA GLU A 13 2.42 -25.30 -1.24
C GLU A 13 1.63 -24.31 -2.09
N LEU A 14 1.81 -24.34 -3.41
CA LEU A 14 1.17 -23.40 -4.33
C LEU A 14 -0.35 -23.56 -4.38
N GLN A 15 -0.84 -24.80 -4.31
CA GLN A 15 -2.28 -25.05 -4.22
C GLN A 15 -2.88 -24.51 -2.93
N ALA A 16 -2.20 -24.71 -1.79
CA ALA A 16 -2.64 -24.15 -0.51
C ALA A 16 -2.64 -22.62 -0.56
N LEU A 17 -1.60 -22.00 -1.13
CA LEU A 17 -1.51 -20.55 -1.28
C LEU A 17 -2.61 -19.97 -2.18
N GLU A 18 -2.93 -20.62 -3.29
CA GLU A 18 -4.06 -20.21 -4.14
C GLU A 18 -5.39 -20.33 -3.40
N ALA A 19 -5.59 -21.37 -2.60
CA ALA A 19 -6.81 -21.55 -1.81
C ALA A 19 -6.96 -20.50 -0.69
N ILE A 20 -5.84 -20.11 -0.05
CA ILE A 20 -5.84 -19.16 1.08
C ILE A 20 -5.96 -17.71 0.59
N PHE A 21 -5.29 -17.37 -0.52
CA PHE A 21 -5.08 -15.98 -0.93
C PHE A 21 -5.77 -15.59 -2.23
N ALA A 22 -6.58 -16.46 -2.85
CA ALA A 22 -7.41 -16.03 -3.97
C ALA A 22 -8.46 -15.00 -3.54
N PRO A 23 -8.73 -13.96 -4.36
CA PRO A 23 -8.18 -13.71 -5.70
C PRO A 23 -6.90 -12.84 -5.72
N ASP A 24 -6.35 -12.46 -4.57
CA ASP A 24 -5.25 -11.49 -4.46
C ASP A 24 -3.87 -12.04 -4.86
N LEU A 25 -3.71 -13.36 -4.82
CA LEU A 25 -2.51 -14.07 -5.26
C LEU A 25 -2.70 -14.63 -6.67
N THR A 26 -1.69 -14.40 -7.51
CA THR A 26 -1.64 -14.89 -8.89
C THR A 26 -0.37 -15.70 -9.12
N ILE A 27 -0.50 -16.89 -9.69
CA ILE A 27 0.64 -17.74 -10.04
C ILE A 27 0.71 -17.84 -11.57
N ASN A 28 1.76 -17.27 -12.14
CA ASN A 28 2.07 -17.42 -13.54
C ASN A 28 2.82 -18.74 -13.77
N ARG A 29 2.30 -19.54 -14.71
CA ARG A 29 2.84 -20.84 -15.11
C ARG A 29 3.23 -20.79 -16.58
N GLU A 30 4.44 -21.24 -16.89
CA GLU A 30 4.94 -21.42 -18.27
C GLU A 30 5.01 -22.93 -18.54
N ASP A 31 4.34 -23.41 -19.59
CA ASP A 31 4.24 -24.84 -19.93
C ASP A 31 3.77 -25.73 -18.74
N GLY A 32 2.86 -25.19 -17.92
CA GLY A 32 2.36 -25.85 -16.71
C GLY A 32 3.27 -25.75 -15.49
N ILE A 33 4.47 -25.19 -15.62
CA ILE A 33 5.45 -25.05 -14.53
C ILE A 33 5.32 -23.67 -13.89
N PRO A 34 5.13 -23.57 -12.56
CA PRO A 34 5.05 -22.29 -11.87
C PRO A 34 6.39 -21.54 -11.94
N LYS A 35 6.33 -20.29 -12.36
CA LYS A 35 7.52 -19.42 -12.52
C LYS A 35 7.51 -18.24 -11.57
N THR A 36 6.37 -17.57 -11.47
CA THR A 36 6.27 -16.31 -10.72
C THR A 36 4.98 -16.28 -9.93
N ILE A 37 5.11 -15.98 -8.65
CA ILE A 37 4.00 -15.73 -7.74
C ILE A 37 3.95 -14.22 -7.52
N LYS A 38 2.77 -13.63 -7.67
CA LYS A 38 2.57 -12.20 -7.49
C LYS A 38 1.35 -11.97 -6.63
N MET A 39 1.52 -11.21 -5.54
CA MET A 39 0.46 -10.91 -4.60
C MET A 39 0.47 -9.44 -4.22
N ASN A 40 -0.71 -8.83 -4.16
CA ASN A 40 -0.88 -7.52 -3.53
C ASN A 40 -1.01 -7.72 -2.03
N ILE A 41 -0.06 -7.18 -1.27
CA ILE A 41 -0.07 -7.28 0.20
C ILE A 41 -0.59 -5.96 0.77
N VAL A 42 -1.60 -6.09 1.62
CA VAL A 42 -2.25 -5.03 2.39
C VAL A 42 -2.20 -5.40 3.87
N PRO A 43 -2.23 -4.43 4.80
CA PRO A 43 -2.21 -4.70 6.24
C PRO A 43 -3.46 -5.45 6.71
N TYR A 44 -3.36 -6.10 7.87
CA TYR A 44 -4.52 -6.64 8.58
C TYR A 44 -5.37 -5.52 9.16
N THR A 45 -6.55 -5.30 8.58
CA THR A 45 -7.51 -4.26 8.99
C THR A 45 -8.91 -4.80 9.22
N GLY A 46 -9.05 -6.12 9.47
CA GLY A 46 -10.36 -6.78 9.59
C GLY A 46 -11.22 -6.58 8.33
N ASP A 47 -10.58 -6.68 7.16
CA ASP A 47 -11.17 -6.44 5.83
C ASP A 47 -11.71 -5.03 5.57
N ASN A 48 -11.42 -4.07 6.46
CA ASN A 48 -11.74 -2.68 6.24
C ASN A 48 -10.75 -2.07 5.22
N ILE A 49 -11.18 -2.01 3.95
CA ILE A 49 -10.40 -1.46 2.83
C ILE A 49 -10.06 0.02 3.03
N ASP A 50 -10.94 0.78 3.68
CA ASP A 50 -10.73 2.22 3.90
C ASP A 50 -9.56 2.46 4.87
N GLU A 51 -9.32 1.52 5.79
CA GLU A 51 -8.21 1.54 6.75
C GLU A 51 -6.90 0.95 6.21
N GLN A 52 -6.88 0.37 5.00
CA GLN A 52 -5.66 -0.14 4.38
C GLN A 52 -4.84 1.02 3.80
N TYR A 53 -4.05 1.69 4.63
CA TYR A 53 -3.32 2.89 4.23
C TYR A 53 -2.04 2.59 3.48
N VAL A 54 -1.44 1.42 3.67
CA VAL A 54 -0.20 1.04 2.99
C VAL A 54 -0.41 -0.20 2.14
N ARG A 55 0.40 -0.36 1.09
CA ARG A 55 0.42 -1.58 0.28
C ARG A 55 1.74 -1.73 -0.46
N LEU A 56 2.01 -2.96 -0.88
CA LEU A 56 3.00 -3.25 -1.92
C LEU A 56 2.60 -4.49 -2.70
N THR A 57 3.26 -4.72 -3.82
CA THR A 57 3.14 -5.97 -4.57
C THR A 57 4.40 -6.80 -4.33
N LEU A 58 4.25 -8.00 -3.80
CA LEU A 58 5.33 -8.96 -3.64
C LEU A 58 5.39 -9.85 -4.88
N GLU A 59 6.56 -9.93 -5.51
CA GLU A 59 6.83 -10.77 -6.67
C GLU A 59 7.92 -11.77 -6.33
N ILE A 60 7.60 -13.04 -6.40
CA ILE A 60 8.48 -14.15 -6.04
C ILE A 60 8.69 -15.00 -7.29
N LYS A 61 9.92 -15.00 -7.80
CA LYS A 61 10.32 -15.84 -8.93
C LYS A 61 10.93 -17.12 -8.42
N LEU A 62 10.26 -18.24 -8.71
CA LEU A 62 10.72 -19.57 -8.34
C LEU A 62 11.85 -19.98 -9.29
N CYS A 63 12.97 -20.42 -8.72
CA CYS A 63 14.04 -21.03 -9.50
C CYS A 63 13.74 -22.52 -9.70
N PRO A 64 14.31 -23.17 -10.73
CA PRO A 64 14.10 -24.60 -10.96
C PRO A 64 14.50 -25.51 -9.79
N ASP A 65 15.43 -25.03 -8.95
CA ASP A 65 15.95 -25.77 -7.79
C ASP A 65 15.23 -25.38 -6.48
N TYR A 66 14.12 -24.63 -6.52
CA TYR A 66 13.35 -24.34 -5.31
C TYR A 66 12.68 -25.62 -4.79
N PRO A 67 12.73 -25.92 -3.48
CA PRO A 67 13.20 -25.07 -2.36
C PRO A 67 14.68 -25.20 -1.99
N GLU A 68 15.43 -26.11 -2.60
CA GLU A 68 16.87 -26.31 -2.34
C GLU A 68 17.72 -25.06 -2.64
N LYS A 69 17.21 -24.16 -3.47
CA LYS A 69 17.68 -22.78 -3.59
C LYS A 69 16.56 -21.78 -3.33
N SER A 70 16.93 -20.68 -2.67
CA SER A 70 16.00 -19.59 -2.38
C SER A 70 15.41 -18.98 -3.66
N PRO A 71 14.12 -18.61 -3.65
CA PRO A 71 13.53 -17.88 -4.75
C PRO A 71 14.05 -16.43 -4.79
N GLN A 72 13.88 -15.77 -5.94
CA GLN A 72 14.18 -14.35 -6.06
C GLN A 72 12.94 -13.53 -5.68
N VAL A 73 13.06 -12.65 -4.68
CA VAL A 73 11.95 -11.85 -4.17
C VAL A 73 12.15 -10.37 -4.49
N THR A 74 11.13 -9.74 -5.04
CA THR A 74 11.13 -8.30 -5.37
C THR A 74 9.86 -7.63 -4.84
N MET A 75 10.00 -6.41 -4.32
CA MET A 75 8.86 -5.57 -3.96
C MET A 75 8.61 -4.54 -5.06
N LYS A 76 7.35 -4.39 -5.48
CA LYS A 76 6.91 -3.43 -6.50
C LYS A 76 5.80 -2.55 -5.95
N ASN A 77 5.67 -1.35 -6.54
CA ASN A 77 4.57 -0.41 -6.27
C ASN A 77 4.29 -0.15 -4.77
N PRO A 78 5.31 0.10 -3.93
CA PRO A 78 5.05 0.47 -2.54
C PRO A 78 4.26 1.78 -2.47
N ARG A 79 3.24 1.83 -1.61
CA ARG A 79 2.43 3.03 -1.35
C ARG A 79 2.28 3.25 0.15
N GLY A 80 2.46 4.49 0.58
CA GLY A 80 2.36 4.89 1.98
C GLY A 80 3.54 4.44 2.85
N LEU A 81 4.63 3.97 2.25
CA LEU A 81 5.83 3.49 2.95
C LEU A 81 7.02 4.39 2.60
N ASP A 82 7.92 4.62 3.57
CA ASP A 82 9.18 5.31 3.33
C ASP A 82 10.33 4.33 3.05
N ASP A 83 11.46 4.86 2.60
CA ASP A 83 12.64 4.06 2.27
C ASP A 83 13.19 3.26 3.47
N ARG A 84 12.95 3.73 4.70
CA ARG A 84 13.40 3.04 5.92
C ARG A 84 12.63 1.75 6.13
N ILE A 85 11.30 1.80 6.00
CA ILE A 85 10.44 0.61 6.12
C ILE A 85 10.71 -0.34 4.96
N ILE A 86 10.83 0.17 3.72
CA ILE A 86 11.16 -0.67 2.56
C ILE A 86 12.50 -1.37 2.73
N SER A 87 13.52 -0.66 3.21
CA SER A 87 14.84 -1.25 3.48
C SER A 87 14.79 -2.29 4.60
N ARG A 88 13.98 -2.07 5.64
CA ARG A 88 13.74 -3.05 6.70
C ARG A 88 13.13 -4.33 6.13
N ILE A 89 12.04 -4.22 5.38
CA ILE A 89 11.38 -5.38 4.77
C ILE A 89 12.35 -6.15 3.86
N HIS A 90 13.13 -5.45 3.03
CA HIS A 90 14.15 -6.09 2.19
C HIS A 90 15.19 -6.89 3.01
N ARG A 91 15.67 -6.32 4.11
CA ARG A 91 16.63 -6.98 5.00
C ARG A 91 16.00 -8.21 5.65
N ASP A 92 14.77 -8.10 6.12
CA ASP A 92 14.08 -9.17 6.83
C ASP A 92 13.77 -10.33 5.87
N ILE A 93 13.31 -10.04 4.64
CA ILE A 93 13.16 -11.02 3.55
C ILE A 93 14.49 -11.73 3.29
N LYS A 94 15.59 -10.98 3.12
CA LYS A 94 16.91 -11.56 2.84
C LYS A 94 17.38 -12.47 3.97
N GLY A 95 17.18 -12.06 5.22
CA GLY A 95 17.48 -12.88 6.39
C GLY A 95 16.66 -14.18 6.40
N LYS A 96 15.37 -14.08 6.10
CA LYS A 96 14.43 -15.21 6.06
C LYS A 96 14.79 -16.21 4.96
N LEU A 97 15.13 -15.73 3.75
CA LEU A 97 15.58 -16.58 2.63
C LEU A 97 16.86 -17.35 2.99
N ASN A 98 17.84 -16.67 3.58
CA ASN A 98 19.12 -17.29 3.94
C ASN A 98 18.99 -18.34 5.05
N ALA A 99 18.08 -18.13 6.01
CA ALA A 99 17.90 -19.01 7.16
C ALA A 99 17.11 -20.30 6.83
N ASN A 100 16.46 -20.37 5.66
CA ASN A 100 15.50 -21.43 5.34
C ASN A 100 15.72 -22.01 3.93
N ILE A 101 16.98 -22.08 3.49
CA ILE A 101 17.33 -22.84 2.28
C ILE A 101 16.90 -24.30 2.49
N GLY A 102 16.33 -24.93 1.45
CA GLY A 102 15.78 -26.29 1.51
C GLY A 102 14.35 -26.39 2.06
N HIS A 103 13.74 -25.26 2.44
CA HIS A 103 12.37 -25.21 2.97
C HIS A 103 11.45 -24.39 2.09
N LEU A 104 10.17 -24.78 2.09
CA LEU A 104 9.09 -23.99 1.53
C LEU A 104 8.90 -22.73 2.39
N ILE A 105 8.78 -21.55 1.76
CA ILE A 105 8.82 -20.29 2.50
C ILE A 105 7.90 -19.19 1.98
N VAL A 106 7.11 -19.47 0.94
CA VAL A 106 6.34 -18.42 0.27
C VAL A 106 5.28 -17.85 1.21
N TYR A 107 4.61 -18.72 1.98
CA TYR A 107 3.62 -18.30 2.97
C TYR A 107 4.23 -17.37 4.03
N GLU A 108 5.36 -17.76 4.63
CA GLU A 108 6.02 -17.00 5.69
C GLU A 108 6.52 -15.65 5.18
N LEU A 109 6.94 -15.55 3.92
CA LEU A 109 7.31 -14.27 3.31
C LEU A 109 6.09 -13.35 3.17
N ILE A 110 4.95 -13.88 2.71
CA ILE A 110 3.70 -13.12 2.58
C ILE A 110 3.27 -12.60 3.95
N GLU A 111 3.23 -13.48 4.96
CA GLU A 111 2.82 -13.13 6.32
C GLU A 111 3.78 -12.15 6.98
N MET A 112 5.09 -12.35 6.84
CA MET A 112 6.10 -11.42 7.37
C MET A 112 5.90 -10.00 6.80
N VAL A 113 5.74 -9.89 5.48
CA VAL A 113 5.56 -8.59 4.84
C VAL A 113 4.24 -7.98 5.30
N ARG A 114 3.16 -8.76 5.35
CA ARG A 114 1.85 -8.31 5.82
C ARG A 114 1.90 -7.78 7.24
N GLU A 115 2.54 -8.49 8.16
CA GLU A 115 2.71 -8.07 9.54
C GLU A 115 3.47 -6.74 9.64
N CYS A 116 4.54 -6.58 8.85
CA CYS A 116 5.27 -5.31 8.78
C CYS A 116 4.40 -4.16 8.26
N LEU A 117 3.52 -4.42 7.29
CA LEU A 117 2.55 -3.42 6.79
C LEU A 117 1.52 -3.07 7.87
N THR A 118 1.00 -4.04 8.60
CA THR A 118 0.05 -3.84 9.71
C THR A 118 0.64 -2.91 10.77
N GLN A 119 1.87 -3.18 11.21
CA GLN A 119 2.57 -2.36 12.21
C GLN A 119 2.92 -0.96 11.69
N SER A 120 2.97 -0.79 10.37
CA SER A 120 3.35 0.47 9.71
C SER A 120 2.18 1.08 8.94
N ASN A 121 0.94 0.78 9.33
CA ASN A 121 -0.28 1.22 8.65
C ASN A 121 -0.65 2.68 8.97
N LEU A 122 0.33 3.57 8.88
CA LEU A 122 0.17 5.02 8.86
C LEU A 122 0.98 5.52 7.67
N PRO A 123 0.37 6.27 6.72
CA PRO A 123 1.06 6.66 5.51
C PRO A 123 2.27 7.53 5.85
N GLN A 124 3.45 7.07 5.46
CA GLN A 124 4.67 7.84 5.57
C GLN A 124 4.74 8.85 4.43
N GLY A 125 5.13 10.08 4.74
CA GLY A 125 5.19 11.19 3.80
C GLY A 125 4.49 12.44 4.35
N GLN A 126 4.31 13.43 3.48
CA GLN A 126 3.71 14.72 3.83
C GLN A 126 2.41 14.93 3.05
N CYS A 127 1.47 15.63 3.67
CA CYS A 127 0.33 16.17 2.94
C CYS A 127 0.83 17.25 1.97
N VAL A 128 0.62 17.06 0.66
CA VAL A 128 1.11 18.00 -0.37
C VAL A 128 0.52 19.42 -0.28
N ILE A 129 -0.55 19.60 0.49
CA ILE A 129 -1.21 20.90 0.66
C ILE A 129 -0.54 21.70 1.79
N CYS A 130 -0.16 21.06 2.90
CA CYS A 130 0.40 21.76 4.07
C CYS A 130 1.85 21.39 4.40
N LEU A 131 2.40 20.38 3.73
CA LEU A 131 3.76 19.85 3.88
C LEU A 131 4.08 19.26 5.27
N HIS A 132 3.09 19.05 6.13
CA HIS A 132 3.25 18.34 7.40
C HIS A 132 3.12 16.83 7.22
N GLY A 133 3.80 16.08 8.08
CA GLY A 133 3.68 14.62 8.13
C GLY A 133 2.34 14.18 8.72
N PHE A 134 1.96 12.92 8.45
CA PHE A 134 0.82 12.29 9.09
C PHE A 134 1.21 11.71 10.46
N LYS A 135 0.37 11.91 11.47
CA LYS A 135 0.57 11.40 12.82
C LYS A 135 -0.63 10.57 13.27
N ASN A 136 -0.39 9.67 14.23
CA ASN A 136 -1.49 8.97 14.90
C ASN A 136 -2.45 10.00 15.53
N GLY A 137 -3.74 9.88 15.20
CA GLY A 137 -4.78 10.82 15.61
C GLY A 137 -5.08 11.93 14.59
N ASP A 138 -4.30 12.07 13.52
CA ASP A 138 -4.70 12.94 12.39
C ASP A 138 -5.93 12.36 11.70
N ILE A 139 -6.83 13.25 11.27
CA ILE A 139 -7.95 12.89 10.39
C ILE A 139 -7.53 13.17 8.95
N PHE A 140 -7.36 12.11 8.16
CA PHE A 140 -6.88 12.18 6.79
C PHE A 140 -7.66 11.26 5.86
N THR A 141 -7.58 11.54 4.57
CA THR A 141 -8.23 10.77 3.51
C THR A 141 -7.16 10.09 2.67
N LYS A 142 -7.34 8.79 2.46
CA LYS A 142 -6.66 8.02 1.41
C LYS A 142 -7.54 8.02 0.15
N THR A 143 -6.99 8.46 -0.97
CA THR A 143 -7.63 8.32 -2.28
C THR A 143 -7.41 6.93 -2.88
N GLN A 144 -8.24 6.55 -3.87
CA GLN A 144 -8.10 5.30 -4.64
C GLN A 144 -6.74 5.18 -5.35
N CYS A 145 -6.12 6.32 -5.70
CA CYS A 145 -4.77 6.37 -6.26
C CYS A 145 -3.64 6.33 -5.21
N PHE A 146 -3.96 6.06 -3.93
CA PHE A 146 -3.02 6.00 -2.81
C PHE A 146 -2.25 7.31 -2.56
N HIS A 147 -2.91 8.46 -2.75
CA HIS A 147 -2.46 9.75 -2.23
C HIS A 147 -3.26 10.14 -0.99
N TYR A 148 -2.58 10.82 -0.06
CA TYR A 148 -3.09 11.13 1.27
C TYR A 148 -3.15 12.63 1.50
N PHE A 149 -4.21 13.08 2.16
CA PHE A 149 -4.39 14.48 2.51
C PHE A 149 -5.03 14.58 3.89
N HIS A 150 -4.58 15.50 4.73
CA HIS A 150 -5.37 15.86 5.90
C HIS A 150 -6.75 16.34 5.43
N ASN A 151 -7.82 15.84 6.07
CA ASN A 151 -9.18 16.16 5.65
C ASN A 151 -9.42 17.67 5.64
N TYR A 152 -8.92 18.35 6.67
CA TYR A 152 -8.92 19.80 6.79
C TYR A 152 -8.27 20.51 5.58
N CYS A 153 -7.08 20.04 5.17
CA CYS A 153 -6.33 20.64 4.08
C CYS A 153 -7.03 20.42 2.74
N LEU A 154 -7.52 19.21 2.49
CA LEU A 154 -8.28 18.88 1.28
C LEU A 154 -9.59 19.66 1.21
N GLY A 155 -10.34 19.75 2.32
CA GLY A 155 -11.58 20.52 2.40
C GLY A 155 -11.36 21.99 2.07
N LYS A 156 -10.34 22.61 2.67
CA LYS A 156 -9.96 24.00 2.34
C LYS A 156 -9.53 24.17 0.89
N HIS A 157 -8.77 23.23 0.34
CA HIS A 157 -8.32 23.27 -1.05
C HIS A 157 -9.51 23.22 -2.01
N LEU A 158 -10.46 22.31 -1.80
CA LEU A 158 -11.66 22.18 -2.62
C LEU A 158 -12.57 23.42 -2.52
N ILE A 159 -12.74 24.00 -1.32
CA ILE A 159 -13.54 25.23 -1.13
C ILE A 159 -12.88 26.44 -1.78
N SER A 160 -11.56 26.59 -1.61
CA SER A 160 -10.82 27.71 -2.21
C SER A 160 -10.82 27.60 -3.73
N GLY A 161 -10.73 26.38 -4.29
CA GLY A 161 -10.87 26.12 -5.71
C GLY A 161 -12.25 26.50 -6.26
N LYS A 162 -13.33 26.27 -5.50
CA LYS A 162 -14.69 26.69 -5.89
C LYS A 162 -14.81 28.20 -6.06
N LYS A 163 -14.22 28.99 -5.15
CA LYS A 163 -14.25 30.47 -5.20
C LYS A 163 -13.60 31.07 -6.46
N TYR A 164 -12.83 30.30 -7.23
CA TYR A 164 -12.20 30.74 -8.49
C TYR A 164 -12.86 30.16 -9.76
N TYR A 165 -13.86 29.26 -9.64
CA TYR A 165 -14.39 28.44 -10.75
C TYR A 165 -15.94 28.34 -10.75
N GLU A 166 -16.63 29.30 -10.14
CA GLU A 166 -18.08 29.24 -9.94
C GLU A 166 -18.92 29.41 -11.22
N GLU A 167 -18.37 29.92 -12.33
CA GLU A 167 -19.14 30.12 -13.58
C GLU A 167 -19.20 28.89 -14.50
N GLU A 168 -18.23 27.97 -14.43
CA GLU A 168 -18.09 26.87 -15.40
C GLU A 168 -18.39 25.48 -14.82
N LEU A 169 -18.43 25.35 -13.49
CA LEU A 169 -18.65 24.06 -12.84
C LEU A 169 -20.07 23.54 -13.03
N ASP A 170 -21.10 24.39 -13.02
CA ASP A 170 -22.50 23.93 -13.11
C ASP A 170 -22.87 23.24 -14.43
N LYS A 171 -22.03 23.42 -15.46
CA LYS A 171 -22.17 22.77 -16.76
C LYS A 171 -21.56 21.37 -16.81
N LEU A 172 -20.75 20.97 -15.83
CA LEU A 172 -20.04 19.68 -15.83
C LEU A 172 -20.86 18.57 -15.14
N PRO A 173 -20.99 17.38 -15.72
CA PRO A 173 -21.60 16.22 -15.07
C PRO A 173 -21.02 15.93 -13.66
N SER A 174 -21.87 15.47 -12.73
CA SER A 174 -21.54 15.23 -11.31
C SER A 174 -20.28 14.38 -11.07
N TRP A 175 -19.99 13.43 -11.97
CA TRP A 175 -18.83 12.53 -11.91
C TRP A 175 -17.50 13.19 -12.31
N GLN A 176 -17.52 14.43 -12.81
CA GLN A 176 -16.37 15.08 -13.45
C GLN A 176 -15.70 16.18 -12.59
N ARG A 177 -16.16 16.38 -11.34
CA ARG A 177 -15.80 17.57 -10.53
C ARG A 177 -14.80 17.33 -9.38
N GLN A 178 -14.23 16.13 -9.24
CA GLN A 178 -13.25 15.83 -8.17
C GLN A 178 -12.06 15.02 -8.70
N THR A 179 -10.89 15.65 -8.69
CA THR A 179 -9.62 15.02 -9.12
C THR A 179 -8.60 15.07 -8.00
N CYS A 180 -7.71 14.08 -7.96
CA CYS A 180 -6.61 14.04 -7.02
C CYS A 180 -5.65 15.23 -7.27
N PRO A 181 -5.34 16.07 -6.25
CA PRO A 181 -4.39 17.17 -6.43
C PRO A 181 -2.98 16.75 -6.86
N VAL A 182 -2.61 15.47 -6.67
CA VAL A 182 -1.28 14.95 -7.03
C VAL A 182 -1.25 14.42 -8.47
N CYS A 183 -2.17 13.53 -8.83
CA CYS A 183 -2.11 12.80 -10.11
C CYS A 183 -3.30 13.03 -11.05
N ARG A 184 -4.25 13.89 -10.66
CA ARG A 184 -5.46 14.25 -11.41
C ARG A 184 -6.42 13.11 -11.74
N SER A 185 -6.18 11.90 -11.21
CA SER A 185 -7.13 10.79 -11.31
C SER A 185 -8.47 11.17 -10.67
N THR A 186 -9.57 10.68 -11.22
CA THR A 186 -10.91 10.84 -10.65
C THR A 186 -10.95 10.19 -9.26
N VAL A 187 -11.51 10.91 -8.30
CA VAL A 187 -11.60 10.50 -6.90
C VAL A 187 -12.96 10.92 -6.36
N GLN A 188 -13.47 10.19 -5.38
CA GLN A 188 -14.74 10.49 -4.73
C GLN A 188 -14.48 10.90 -3.29
N PHE A 189 -14.96 12.08 -2.90
CA PHE A 189 -14.85 12.61 -1.54
C PHE A 189 -16.22 12.96 -0.98
N LYS A 190 -16.46 12.56 0.28
CA LYS A 190 -17.56 13.11 1.09
C LYS A 190 -17.13 14.49 1.60
N VAL A 191 -17.45 15.53 0.84
CA VAL A 191 -16.94 16.89 1.09
C VAL A 191 -17.35 17.42 2.47
N ASP A 192 -18.51 17.02 2.99
CA ASP A 192 -18.98 17.48 4.30
C ASP A 192 -18.13 16.94 5.46
N ASP A 193 -17.64 15.71 5.35
CA ASP A 193 -16.70 15.10 6.32
C ASP A 193 -15.34 15.80 6.31
N LEU A 194 -14.97 16.44 5.19
CA LEU A 194 -13.71 17.18 5.09
C LEU A 194 -13.77 18.54 5.79
N LYS A 195 -14.94 19.19 5.81
CA LYS A 195 -15.13 20.55 6.33
C LYS A 195 -15.00 20.65 7.84
N THR A 196 -15.41 19.60 8.54
CA THR A 196 -15.48 19.56 10.01
C THR A 196 -14.20 19.02 10.64
N ALA A 197 -13.25 18.54 9.82
CA ALA A 197 -12.02 17.94 10.30
C ALA A 197 -11.10 18.97 11.00
N PRO A 198 -10.41 18.59 12.09
CA PRO A 198 -9.46 19.46 12.78
C PRO A 198 -8.19 19.68 11.94
N PRO A 199 -7.44 20.76 12.21
CA PRO A 199 -6.16 21.01 11.54
C PRO A 199 -5.12 19.94 11.90
N PRO A 200 -4.09 19.71 11.05
CA PRO A 200 -3.04 18.71 11.28
C PRO A 200 -2.40 18.87 12.66
N LEU A 201 -2.19 17.77 13.40
CA LEU A 201 -1.63 17.81 14.76
C LEU A 201 -0.25 18.51 14.81
N GLU A 202 0.57 18.31 13.79
CA GLU A 202 1.87 18.99 13.69
C GLU A 202 1.74 20.52 13.64
N SER A 203 0.74 21.04 12.93
CA SER A 203 0.50 22.49 12.84
C SER A 203 0.09 23.10 14.19
N GLN A 204 -0.58 22.32 15.04
CA GLN A 204 -1.02 22.76 16.36
C GLN A 204 0.14 22.84 17.37
N SER A 205 1.15 21.97 17.21
CA SER A 205 2.33 21.95 18.08
C SER A 205 3.22 23.19 17.93
N ARG A 206 3.30 23.76 16.72
CA ARG A 206 4.05 25.00 16.45
C ARG A 206 3.43 26.25 17.09
N LEU A 207 2.10 26.31 17.16
CA LEU A 207 1.39 27.44 17.79
C LEU A 207 1.66 27.55 19.30
N ARG A 208 1.97 26.43 19.98
CA ARG A 208 2.30 26.45 21.42
C ARG A 208 3.69 26.99 21.75
N VAL A 209 4.62 26.96 20.79
CA VAL A 209 5.98 27.48 20.99
C VAL A 209 6.01 29.00 20.82
N VAL A 210 5.26 29.54 19.86
CA VAL A 210 5.22 31.00 19.60
C VAL A 210 4.50 31.78 20.71
N LEU A 211 3.56 31.16 21.43
CA LEU A 211 2.85 31.80 22.55
C LEU A 211 3.60 31.75 23.89
N ARG A 212 4.85 31.25 23.91
CA ARG A 212 5.70 31.16 25.12
C ARG A 212 7.00 31.96 25.01
N THR A 213 7.14 32.79 23.98
CA THR A 213 8.24 33.77 23.80
C THR A 213 7.65 35.16 23.81
#